data_AF-A0A5N6P0C4-F1
#
_entry.id   AF-A0A5N6P0C4-F1
#
_cell.length_a   1.000
_cell.length_b   1.000
_cell.length_c   1.000
_cell.angle_alpha   90.00
_cell.angle_beta   90.00
_cell.angle_gamma   90.00
#
_symmetry.space_group_name_H-M   'P 1'
#
loop_
_entity.id
_entity.type
_entity.pdbx_description
1 polymer ?
#
loop_
_entity_poly.entity_id
_entity_poly.type
_entity_poly.pdbx_seq_one_letter_code
_entity_poly.pdbx_strand_id
1 'polypeptide(L)'
;MSNVKKIKLGSQGLEVSAIGLGCMGMSYAYGPAKPEEEMIGMGELKKLVKEGKIKYIGLSEANPETIRRAHDVHPITAVQLEWSLWTRDAEEEVIPTCR
;
A
#
# COMPACT_ATOMS: atom_id res chain seq x y z
N MET A 1 13.68 -16.62 6.57
CA MET A 1 12.97 -15.92 5.46
C MET A 1 13.91 -15.74 4.25
N SER A 2 14.60 -16.79 3.82
CA SER A 2 15.93 -16.65 3.18
C SER A 2 16.03 -16.94 1.68
N ASN A 3 14.94 -17.06 0.89
CA ASN A 3 15.04 -17.35 -0.55
C ASN A 3 13.91 -16.74 -1.41
N VAL A 4 13.53 -15.48 -1.18
CA VAL A 4 12.54 -14.84 -2.05
C VAL A 4 13.24 -14.28 -3.29
N LYS A 5 12.98 -14.91 -4.45
CA LYS A 5 13.48 -14.49 -5.77
C LYS A 5 13.14 -13.02 -6.01
N LYS A 6 14.05 -12.25 -6.60
CA LYS A 6 13.78 -10.86 -7.02
C LYS A 6 13.51 -10.80 -8.53
N ILE A 7 12.68 -9.84 -8.95
CA ILE A 7 12.36 -9.57 -10.37
C ILE A 7 12.48 -8.07 -10.65
N LYS A 8 12.73 -7.71 -11.92
CA LYS A 8 12.70 -6.32 -12.37
C LYS A 8 11.26 -5.89 -12.65
N LEU A 9 10.84 -4.77 -12.07
CA LEU A 9 9.54 -4.15 -12.27
C LEU A 9 9.67 -2.99 -13.25
N GLY A 10 8.92 -3.07 -14.35
CA GLY A 10 8.92 -2.03 -15.39
C GLY A 10 10.25 -1.85 -16.11
N SER A 11 10.34 -0.82 -16.96
CA SER A 11 11.55 -0.47 -17.73
C SER A 11 12.57 0.35 -16.93
N GLN A 12 12.18 0.85 -15.75
CA GLN A 12 12.99 1.73 -14.91
C GLN A 12 14.01 0.97 -14.05
N GLY A 13 14.02 -0.37 -14.10
CA GLY A 13 15.04 -1.18 -13.43
C GLY A 13 14.85 -1.38 -11.93
N LEU A 14 13.67 -1.09 -11.39
CA LEU A 14 13.36 -1.32 -9.97
C LEU A 14 13.36 -2.83 -9.68
N GLU A 15 14.15 -3.27 -8.70
CA GLU A 15 14.16 -4.67 -8.26
C GLU A 15 13.20 -4.89 -7.09
N VAL A 16 12.19 -5.72 -7.30
CA VAL A 16 11.19 -6.09 -6.31
C VAL A 16 11.26 -7.58 -5.99
N SER A 17 10.71 -7.98 -4.85
CA SER A 17 10.49 -9.39 -4.54
C SER A 17 9.49 -10.00 -5.53
N ALA A 18 9.73 -11.22 -6.00
CA ALA A 18 8.82 -12.00 -6.86
C ALA A 18 7.50 -12.28 -6.14
N ILE A 19 7.53 -12.35 -4.81
CA ILE A 19 6.34 -12.29 -3.98
C ILE A 19 6.12 -10.80 -3.68
N GLY A 20 5.21 -10.17 -4.42
CA GLY A 20 4.70 -8.86 -4.04
C GLY A 20 3.88 -9.01 -2.76
N LEU A 21 4.15 -8.17 -1.75
CA LEU A 21 3.24 -8.03 -0.62
C LEU A 21 2.06 -7.20 -1.13
N GLY A 22 0.99 -7.86 -1.53
CA GLY A 22 -0.30 -7.20 -1.76
C GLY A 22 -0.88 -6.81 -0.41
N CYS A 23 -1.16 -5.53 -0.21
CA CYS A 23 -1.87 -5.05 0.97
C CYS A 23 -3.36 -5.32 0.76
N MET A 24 -3.81 -6.57 0.95
CA MET A 24 -5.25 -6.85 0.96
C MET A 24 -5.87 -6.13 2.17
N GLY A 25 -6.92 -5.34 1.95
CA GLY A 25 -7.66 -4.68 3.02
C GLY A 25 -8.07 -5.70 4.09
N MET A 26 -7.69 -5.45 5.35
CA MET A 26 -8.03 -6.36 6.46
C MET A 26 -9.55 -6.50 6.62
N SER A 27 -10.34 -5.53 6.15
CA SER A 27 -11.79 -5.54 6.28
C SER A 27 -12.55 -6.43 5.28
N TYR A 28 -11.94 -6.81 4.16
CA TYR A 28 -12.63 -7.58 3.12
C TYR A 28 -12.64 -9.09 3.42
N ALA A 29 -11.51 -9.65 3.86
CA ALA A 29 -11.36 -11.08 4.13
C ALA A 29 -11.34 -11.44 5.63
N TYR A 30 -11.10 -10.48 6.53
CA TYR A 30 -10.90 -10.74 7.96
C TYR A 30 -11.99 -10.17 8.87
N GLY A 31 -13.15 -9.81 8.31
CA GLY A 31 -14.28 -9.24 9.06
C GLY A 31 -14.24 -7.71 9.11
N PRO A 32 -15.18 -7.04 9.80
CA PRO A 32 -15.24 -5.59 9.83
C PRO A 32 -13.93 -4.96 10.31
N ALA A 33 -13.66 -3.74 9.83
CA ALA A 33 -12.51 -2.95 10.27
C ALA A 33 -12.46 -2.93 11.80
N LYS A 34 -11.35 -3.41 12.36
CA LYS A 34 -11.09 -3.36 13.80
C LYS A 34 -11.03 -1.90 14.28
N PRO A 35 -11.28 -1.63 15.57
CA PRO A 35 -11.08 -0.30 16.15
C PRO A 35 -9.73 0.29 15.75
N GLU A 36 -9.66 1.61 15.59
CA GLU A 36 -8.45 2.31 15.14
C GLU A 36 -7.24 2.00 16.04
N GLU A 37 -7.46 1.75 17.33
CA GLU A 37 -6.41 1.36 18.28
C GLU A 37 -5.81 -0.03 18.01
N GLU A 38 -6.57 -0.92 17.37
CA GLU A 38 -6.14 -2.27 16.99
C GLU A 38 -5.50 -2.32 15.60
N MET A 39 -5.61 -1.24 14.81
CA MET A 39 -4.97 -1.15 13.51
C MET A 39 -3.49 -0.74 13.65
N ILE A 40 -2.63 -1.33 12.82
CA ILE A 40 -1.23 -0.91 12.75
C ILE A 40 -1.19 0.50 12.14
N GLY A 41 -0.89 1.50 12.98
CA GLY A 41 -0.73 2.88 12.53
C GLY A 41 0.52 3.09 11.67
N MET A 42 0.50 4.13 10.85
CA MET A 42 1.60 4.51 9.95
C MET A 42 2.95 4.69 10.64
N GLY A 43 2.94 5.14 11.90
CA GLY A 43 4.16 5.30 12.71
C GLY A 43 4.88 3.96 12.97
N GLU A 44 4.14 2.88 13.14
CA GLU A 44 4.72 1.55 13.37
C GLU A 44 5.26 0.95 12.07
N LEU A 45 4.52 1.10 10.96
CA LEU A 45 5.01 0.68 9.64
C LEU A 45 6.32 1.41 9.27
N LYS A 46 6.44 2.70 9.59
CA LYS A 46 7.68 3.48 9.41
C LYS A 46 8.86 2.89 10.21
N LYS A 47 8.64 2.41 11.44
CA LYS A 47 9.69 1.71 12.22
C LYS A 47 10.10 0.42 11.54
N LEU A 48 9.14 -0.39 11.06
CA LEU A 48 9.45 -1.63 10.36
C LEU A 48 10.26 -1.41 9.07
N VAL A 49 10.01 -0.30 8.36
CA VAL A 49 10.87 0.13 7.22
C VAL A 49 12.28 0.46 7.71
N LYS A 50 12.41 1.26 8.77
CA LYS A 50 13.71 1.65 9.33
C LYS A 50 14.52 0.45 9.84
N GLU A 51 13.85 -0.54 10.41
CA GLU A 51 14.45 -1.81 10.86
C GLU A 51 14.77 -2.78 9.71
N GLY A 52 14.39 -2.44 8.46
CA GLY A 52 14.62 -3.28 7.29
C GLY A 52 13.74 -4.53 7.23
N LYS A 53 12.71 -4.63 8.09
CA LYS A 53 11.77 -5.77 8.13
C LYS A 53 10.81 -5.75 6.94
N ILE A 54 10.43 -4.55 6.51
CA ILE A 54 9.69 -4.30 5.26
C ILE A 54 10.44 -3.24 4.46
N LYS A 55 10.24 -3.22 3.13
CA LYS A 55 10.92 -2.24 2.27
C LYS A 55 10.06 -1.03 1.95
N TYR A 56 8.76 -1.25 1.80
CA TYR A 56 7.82 -0.29 1.24
C TYR A 56 6.48 -0.41 1.96
N ILE A 57 5.71 0.68 1.95
CA ILE A 57 4.37 0.74 2.49
C ILE A 57 3.39 0.97 1.34
N GLY A 58 2.30 0.20 1.33
CA GLY A 58 1.17 0.40 0.42
C GLY A 58 -0.12 0.59 1.20
N LEU A 59 -1.10 1.20 0.54
CA LEU A 59 -2.47 1.36 1.05
C LEU A 59 -3.44 0.59 0.16
N SER A 60 -4.61 0.24 0.71
CA SER A 60 -5.70 -0.39 -0.02
C SER A 60 -7.01 0.31 0.30
N GLU A 61 -7.83 0.55 -0.74
CA GLU A 61 -9.14 1.20 -0.65
C GLU A 61 -9.11 2.54 0.12
N ALA A 62 -8.00 3.28 0.01
CA ALA A 62 -7.79 4.54 0.72
C ALA A 62 -8.31 5.72 -0.11
N ASN A 63 -9.04 6.62 0.55
CA ASN A 63 -9.48 7.88 -0.04
C ASN A 63 -8.32 8.91 -0.13
N PRO A 64 -8.48 10.00 -0.91
CA PRO A 64 -7.44 11.01 -1.11
C PRO A 64 -6.87 11.64 0.17
N GLU A 65 -7.73 11.91 1.16
CA GLU A 65 -7.30 12.50 2.44
C GLU A 65 -6.38 11.53 3.22
N THR A 66 -6.77 10.26 3.27
CA THR A 66 -6.01 9.20 3.94
C THR A 66 -4.66 9.00 3.26
N ILE A 67 -4.62 9.00 1.93
CA ILE A 67 -3.37 8.89 1.15
C ILE A 67 -2.41 10.02 1.52
N ARG A 68 -2.89 11.28 1.51
CA ARG A 68 -2.06 12.45 1.87
C ARG A 68 -1.51 12.36 3.29
N ARG A 69 -2.39 12.13 4.27
CA ARG A 69 -2.01 12.02 5.69
C ARG A 69 -1.00 10.89 5.94
N ALA A 70 -1.17 9.75 5.27
CA ALA A 70 -0.24 8.64 5.39
C ALA A 70 1.11 8.96 4.73
N HIS A 71 1.09 9.59 3.56
CA HIS A 71 2.29 9.99 2.82
C HIS A 71 3.13 11.03 3.57
N ASP A 72 2.49 11.93 4.34
CA ASP A 72 3.18 12.88 5.24
C ASP A 72 3.98 12.18 6.35
N VAL A 73 3.54 11.00 6.81
CA VAL A 73 4.24 10.21 7.83
C VAL A 73 5.41 9.42 7.24
N HIS A 74 5.17 8.75 6.11
CA HIS A 74 6.16 7.98 5.35
C HIS A 74 5.71 7.80 3.88
N PRO A 75 6.63 7.86 2.89
CA PRO A 75 6.26 7.71 1.49
C PRO A 75 5.49 6.41 1.19
N ILE A 76 4.29 6.59 0.63
CA ILE A 76 3.46 5.48 0.14
C ILE A 76 3.92 5.09 -1.26
N THR A 77 4.23 3.81 -1.44
CA THR A 77 4.78 3.27 -2.71
C THR A 77 3.69 2.80 -3.66
N ALA A 78 2.54 2.36 -3.14
CA ALA A 78 1.43 1.88 -3.95
C ALA A 78 0.08 2.12 -3.26
N VAL A 79 -0.95 2.39 -4.05
CA VAL A 79 -2.35 2.38 -3.61
C VAL A 79 -3.07 1.33 -4.44
N GLN A 80 -3.66 0.33 -3.77
CA GLN A 80 -4.47 -0.73 -4.38
C GLN A 80 -5.95 -0.37 -4.23
N LEU A 81 -6.70 -0.46 -5.32
CA LEU A 81 -8.13 -0.15 -5.35
C LEU A 81 -8.79 -0.86 -6.54
N GLU A 82 -10.12 -0.90 -6.55
CA GLU A 82 -10.87 -1.36 -7.72
C GLU A 82 -10.78 -0.36 -8.87
N TRP A 83 -10.33 -0.84 -10.03
CA TRP A 83 -10.36 -0.08 -11.28
C TRP A 83 -10.52 -1.04 -12.46
N SER A 84 -11.52 -0.79 -13.31
CA SER A 84 -11.82 -1.62 -14.47
C SER A 84 -12.55 -0.80 -15.55
N LEU A 85 -12.87 -1.43 -16.69
CA LEU A 85 -13.73 -0.80 -17.70
C LEU A 85 -15.12 -0.43 -17.17
N TRP A 86 -15.58 -1.11 -16.11
CA TRP A 86 -16.90 -0.89 -15.50
C TRP A 86 -16.84 -0.08 -14.20
N THR A 87 -15.66 0.11 -13.61
CA THR A 87 -15.47 0.80 -12.33
C THR A 87 -14.36 1.84 -12.50
N ARG A 88 -14.73 3.12 -12.64
CA ARG A 88 -13.80 4.22 -12.97
C ARG A 88 -13.79 5.38 -11.98
N ASP A 89 -14.51 5.27 -10.86
CA ASP A 89 -14.68 6.34 -9.87
C ASP A 89 -13.34 6.89 -9.34
N ALA A 90 -12.32 6.03 -9.27
CA ALA A 90 -10.98 6.41 -8.85
C ALA A 90 -10.28 7.44 -9.74
N GLU A 91 -10.72 7.61 -10.99
CA GLU A 91 -10.11 8.56 -11.93
C GLU A 91 -10.34 10.02 -11.54
N GLU A 92 -11.42 10.31 -10.80
CA GLU A 92 -11.77 11.68 -10.42
C GLU A 92 -10.85 12.24 -9.34
N GLU A 93 -10.55 11.44 -8.30
CA GLU A 93 -9.82 11.95 -7.13
C GLU A 93 -8.61 11.11 -6.70
N VAL A 94 -8.71 9.77 -6.75
CA VAL A 94 -7.66 8.88 -6.22
C VAL A 94 -6.45 8.86 -7.15
N ILE A 95 -6.65 8.64 -8.45
CA ILE A 95 -5.56 8.60 -9.43
C ILE A 95 -4.82 9.94 -9.52
N PRO A 96 -5.49 11.11 -9.57
CA PRO A 96 -4.80 12.40 -9.49
C PRO A 96 -3.99 12.59 -8.21
N THR A 97 -4.48 12.09 -7.07
CA THR A 97 -3.75 12.18 -5.78
C THR A 97 -2.47 11.35 -5.75
N CYS A 98 -2.41 10.26 -6.54
CA CYS A 98 -1.26 9.36 -6.62
C CYS A 98 -0.17 9.78 -7.62
N ARG A 99 -0.37 10.87 -8.38
CA ARG A 99 0.58 11.39 -9.37
C ARG A 99 1.45 12.50 -8.80
#